data_AF-A0A5K3FU36-F1
#
_entry.id   AF-A0A5K3FU36-F1
#
_cell.length_a   1.000
_cell.length_b   1.000
_cell.length_c   1.000
_cell.angle_alpha   90.00
_cell.angle_beta   90.00
_cell.angle_gamma   90.00
#
_symmetry.space_group_name_H-M   'P 1'
#
loop_
_entity.id
_entity.type
_entity.pdbx_description
1 polymer ?
#
loop_
_entity_poly.entity_id
_entity_poly.type
_entity_poly.pdbx_seq_one_letter_code
_entity_poly.pdbx_strand_id
1 'polypeptide(L)'
;PPILSTISTAFSLTIDPLVDVDITFTVVIHKDIRQITRICWIIYRQINYHYIHTNRRSDCLFIEDLRHVAACFDANVEFLPCEETTAVEFE
;
A
#
# COMPACT_ATOMS: atom_id res chain seq x y z
N PRO A 1 6.09 -1.03 -14.53
CA PRO A 1 6.08 -2.28 -13.73
C PRO A 1 4.74 -3.01 -13.86
N PRO A 2 4.74 -4.35 -14.01
CA PRO A 2 3.55 -5.18 -14.25
C PRO A 2 2.47 -5.11 -13.14
N ILE A 3 2.78 -4.51 -12.00
CA ILE A 3 1.86 -4.30 -10.88
C ILE A 3 0.78 -3.25 -11.20
N LEU A 4 1.13 -2.18 -11.95
CA LEU A 4 0.20 -1.09 -12.27
C LEU A 4 -0.92 -1.54 -13.21
N SER A 5 -0.63 -2.44 -14.15
CA SER A 5 -1.63 -2.98 -15.07
C SER A 5 -2.64 -3.90 -14.37
N THR A 6 -2.21 -4.62 -13.32
CA THR A 6 -3.10 -5.52 -12.57
C THR A 6 -4.09 -4.74 -11.71
N ILE A 7 -3.63 -3.68 -11.02
CA ILE A 7 -4.48 -2.86 -10.13
C ILE A 7 -5.54 -2.06 -10.92
N SER A 8 -5.18 -1.56 -12.11
CA SER A 8 -6.10 -0.79 -12.97
C SER A 8 -7.32 -1.59 -13.44
N THR A 9 -7.24 -2.92 -13.46
CA THR A 9 -8.32 -3.77 -13.98
C THR A 9 -9.36 -4.12 -12.91
N ALA A 10 -9.04 -3.91 -11.63
CA ALA A 10 -9.88 -4.34 -10.51
C ALA A 10 -10.93 -3.30 -10.07
N PHE A 11 -10.74 -2.00 -10.38
CA PHE A 11 -11.61 -0.94 -9.85
C PHE A 11 -11.97 0.11 -10.91
N SER A 12 -13.27 0.26 -11.16
CA SER A 12 -13.83 1.32 -12.02
C SER A 12 -13.79 2.65 -11.28
N LEU A 13 -12.79 3.49 -11.57
CA LEU A 13 -12.70 4.85 -11.04
C LEU A 13 -13.77 5.74 -11.69
N THR A 14 -14.71 6.25 -10.91
CA THR A 14 -15.73 7.20 -11.39
C THR A 14 -15.31 8.60 -10.94
N ILE A 15 -15.02 9.50 -11.89
CA ILE A 15 -14.57 10.87 -11.59
C ILE A 15 -15.78 11.81 -11.68
N ASP A 16 -16.38 12.15 -10.54
CA ASP A 16 -17.39 13.21 -10.40
C ASP A 16 -16.84 14.29 -9.44
N PRO A 17 -16.71 15.56 -9.85
CA PRO A 17 -16.11 16.62 -9.03
C PRO A 17 -16.98 17.07 -7.84
N LEU A 18 -18.23 16.61 -7.73
CA LEU A 18 -19.09 16.79 -6.55
C LEU A 18 -19.05 15.58 -5.60
N VAL A 19 -18.44 14.48 -6.05
CA VAL A 19 -18.26 13.23 -5.33
C VAL A 19 -16.81 13.16 -4.84
N ASP A 20 -16.61 12.67 -3.62
CA ASP A 20 -15.27 12.40 -3.11
C ASP A 20 -14.56 11.45 -4.09
N VAL A 21 -13.43 11.90 -4.66
CA VAL A 21 -12.71 11.11 -5.67
C VAL A 21 -12.04 9.93 -4.99
N ASP A 22 -12.37 8.71 -5.41
CA ASP A 22 -11.69 7.50 -4.95
C ASP A 22 -10.26 7.50 -5.49
N ILE A 23 -9.27 7.63 -4.59
CA ILE A 23 -7.85 7.60 -4.95
C ILE A 23 -7.27 6.25 -4.53
N THR A 24 -6.53 5.62 -5.45
CA THR A 24 -5.72 4.43 -5.16
C THR A 24 -4.26 4.81 -4.95
N PHE A 25 -3.74 4.58 -3.74
CA PHE A 25 -2.32 4.78 -3.41
C PHE A 25 -1.55 3.48 -3.53
N THR A 26 -0.43 3.49 -4.25
CA THR A 26 0.58 2.43 -4.19
C THR A 26 1.79 2.94 -3.43
N VAL A 27 2.06 2.36 -2.25
CA VAL A 27 3.16 2.78 -1.38
C VAL A 27 4.21 1.68 -1.35
N VAL A 28 5.42 1.98 -1.82
CA VAL A 28 6.56 1.05 -1.78
C VAL A 28 7.44 1.39 -0.57
N ILE A 29 7.70 0.40 0.27
CA ILE A 29 8.37 0.61 1.56
C ILE A 29 9.50 -0.40 1.80
N HIS A 30 10.49 0.01 2.60
CA HIS A 30 11.74 -0.75 2.72
C HIS A 30 12.41 -0.80 4.11
N LYS A 31 12.28 0.18 5.01
CA LYS A 31 13.07 0.16 6.28
C LYS A 31 12.48 0.75 7.55
N ASP A 32 11.85 1.93 7.54
CA ASP A 32 11.46 2.59 8.80
C ASP A 32 9.96 2.48 9.06
N ILE A 33 9.58 1.52 9.91
CA ILE A 33 8.18 1.27 10.25
C ILE A 33 7.50 2.50 10.85
N ARG A 34 8.20 3.30 11.66
CA ARG A 34 7.61 4.49 12.30
C ARG A 34 7.29 5.56 11.29
N GLN A 35 8.16 5.77 10.30
CA GLN A 35 7.89 6.72 9.22
C GLN A 35 6.74 6.24 8.34
N ILE A 36 6.70 4.94 8.04
CA ILE A 36 5.64 4.34 7.23
C ILE A 36 4.29 4.49 7.92
N THR A 37 4.20 4.11 9.19
CA THR A 37 2.98 4.29 10.00
C THR A 37 2.53 5.74 9.94
N ARG A 38 3.43 6.71 10.16
CA ARG A 38 3.09 8.14 10.08
C ARG A 38 2.54 8.55 8.71
N ILE A 39 3.17 8.11 7.62
CA ILE A 39 2.71 8.43 6.26
C ILE A 39 1.33 7.81 6.01
N CYS A 40 1.14 6.53 6.34
CA CYS A 40 -0.14 5.84 6.22
C CYS A 40 -1.24 6.61 6.97
N TRP A 41 -1.02 7.00 8.22
CA TRP A 41 -1.99 7.78 8.99
C TRP A 41 -2.32 9.16 8.37
N ILE A 42 -1.36 9.81 7.71
CA ILE A 42 -1.58 11.12 7.08
C ILE A 42 -2.43 11.00 5.81
N ILE A 43 -2.21 9.96 5.01
CA ILE A 43 -2.89 9.79 3.72
C ILE A 43 -4.18 8.96 3.82
N TYR A 44 -4.43 8.34 4.97
CA TYR A 44 -5.56 7.45 5.16
C TYR A 44 -6.89 8.20 5.07
N ARG A 45 -7.75 7.71 4.18
CA ARG A 45 -9.18 8.04 4.14
C ARG A 45 -9.94 6.76 3.81
N GLN A 46 -11.09 6.54 4.43
CA GLN A 46 -11.89 5.33 4.22
C GLN A 46 -12.37 5.14 2.76
N ILE A 47 -12.57 6.24 2.04
CA ILE A 47 -12.93 6.22 0.62
C ILE A 47 -11.78 5.80 -0.31
N ASN A 48 -10.54 5.96 0.15
CA ASN A 48 -9.36 5.66 -0.66
C ASN A 48 -8.97 4.21 -0.49
N TYR A 49 -8.40 3.63 -1.54
CA TYR A 49 -7.81 2.31 -1.47
C TYR A 49 -6.28 2.42 -1.39
N HIS A 50 -5.66 1.66 -0.50
CA HIS A 50 -4.22 1.72 -0.25
C HIS A 50 -3.60 0.35 -0.46
N TYR A 51 -2.63 0.28 -1.36
CA TYR A 51 -1.86 -0.90 -1.64
C TYR A 51 -0.42 -0.72 -1.15
N ILE A 52 -0.01 -1.52 -0.19
CA ILE A 52 1.31 -1.43 0.44
C ILE A 52 2.19 -2.57 -0.07
N HIS A 53 3.26 -2.21 -0.77
CA HIS A 53 4.22 -3.14 -1.34
C HIS A 53 5.55 -3.09 -0.57
N THR A 54 5.90 -4.20 0.08
CA THR A 54 7.23 -4.38 0.69
C THR A 54 8.25 -4.88 -0.31
N ASN A 55 9.47 -4.38 -0.22
CA ASN A 55 10.57 -4.99 -0.98
C ASN A 55 10.86 -6.40 -0.45
N ARG A 56 11.04 -7.37 -1.36
CA ARG A 56 11.42 -8.75 -1.02
C ARG A 56 12.68 -8.86 -0.14
N ARG A 57 13.58 -7.89 -0.22
CA ARG A 57 14.82 -7.83 0.58
C ARG A 57 14.63 -7.26 1.99
N SER A 58 13.40 -6.90 2.37
CA SER A 58 13.12 -6.34 3.69
C SER A 58 13.29 -7.40 4.77
N ASP A 59 13.76 -6.98 5.95
CA ASP A 59 13.97 -7.89 7.07
C ASP A 59 12.66 -8.52 7.56
N CYS A 60 12.73 -9.75 8.07
CA CYS A 60 11.55 -10.50 8.53
C CYS A 60 10.84 -9.77 9.67
N LEU A 61 11.60 -9.16 10.61
CA LEU A 61 11.03 -8.37 11.71
C LEU A 61 10.26 -7.16 11.19
N PHE A 62 10.80 -6.49 10.17
CA PHE A 62 10.12 -5.35 9.55
C PHE A 62 8.81 -5.76 8.86
N ILE A 63 8.78 -6.91 8.18
CA ILE A 63 7.56 -7.44 7.55
C ILE A 63 6.50 -7.78 8.62
N GLU A 64 6.92 -8.32 9.75
CA GLU A 64 6.03 -8.64 10.86
C GLU A 64 5.46 -7.38 11.52
N ASP A 65 6.31 -6.40 11.83
CA ASP A 65 5.88 -5.09 12.36
C ASP A 65 4.91 -4.39 11.41
N LEU A 66 5.16 -4.46 10.12
CA LEU A 66 4.29 -3.90 9.12
C LEU A 66 2.94 -4.62 9.04
N ARG A 67 2.91 -5.94 9.18
CA ARG A 67 1.66 -6.69 9.27
C ARG A 67 0.83 -6.23 10.47
N HIS A 68 1.46 -5.96 11.62
CA HIS A 68 0.76 -5.40 12.77
C HIS A 68 0.21 -4.00 12.51
N VAL A 69 0.97 -3.15 11.81
CA VAL A 69 0.50 -1.81 11.41
C VAL A 69 -0.67 -1.90 10.42
N ALA A 70 -0.59 -2.79 9.42
CA ALA A 70 -1.66 -2.99 8.43
C ALA A 70 -2.96 -3.48 9.09
N ALA A 71 -2.85 -4.34 10.12
CA ALA A 71 -4.01 -4.83 10.89
C ALA A 71 -4.74 -3.72 11.67
N CYS A 72 -4.16 -2.52 11.81
CA CYS A 72 -4.83 -1.36 12.41
C CYS A 72 -5.74 -0.60 11.43
N PHE A 73 -5.72 -0.93 10.14
CA PHE A 73 -6.54 -0.26 9.13
C PHE A 73 -7.73 -1.12 8.70
N ASP A 74 -8.72 -0.47 8.08
CA ASP A 74 -9.89 -1.14 7.53
C ASP A 74 -9.55 -1.95 6.26
N ALA A 75 -10.53 -2.68 5.73
CA ALA A 75 -10.37 -3.54 4.54
C ALA A 75 -9.99 -2.78 3.25
N ASN A 76 -9.92 -1.45 3.28
CA ASN A 76 -9.45 -0.60 2.18
C ASN A 76 -7.92 -0.51 2.11
N VAL A 77 -7.18 -1.18 3.01
CA VAL A 77 -5.73 -1.29 2.97
C VAL A 77 -5.32 -2.74 2.70
N GLU A 78 -4.70 -2.98 1.55
CA GLU A 78 -4.18 -4.30 1.18
C GLU A 78 -2.66 -4.34 1.32
N PHE A 79 -2.18 -5.38 2.00
CA PHE A 79 -0.76 -5.65 2.20
C PHE A 79 -0.40 -7.00 1.60
N LEU A 80 0.52 -7.00 0.62
CA LEU A 80 0.99 -8.23 0.00
C LEU A 80 2.25 -8.78 0.67
N PRO A 81 2.21 -10.02 1.18
CA PRO A 81 3.39 -10.64 1.77
C PRO A 81 4.50 -10.83 0.74
N CYS A 82 5.72 -10.75 1.27
CA CYS A 82 7.02 -10.80 0.59
C CYS A 82 7.16 -11.88 -0.50
N GLU A 83 6.45 -13.00 -0.37
CA GLU A 83 6.49 -14.16 -1.26
C GLU A 83 6.01 -13.85 -2.69
N GLU A 84 5.09 -12.88 -2.83
CA GLU A 84 4.51 -12.44 -4.11
C GLU A 84 5.11 -11.11 -4.62
N THR A 85 6.02 -10.50 -3.85
CA THR A 85 6.60 -9.19 -4.16
C THR A 85 7.83 -9.30 -5.07
N THR A 86 7.95 -8.39 -6.03
CA THR A 86 9.15 -8.26 -6.86
C THR A 86 10.21 -7.45 -6.12
N ALA A 87 11.49 -7.82 -6.28
CA ALA A 87 12.58 -7.00 -5.77
C ALA A 87 12.58 -5.67 -6.54
N VAL A 88 12.26 -4.58 -5.85
CA VAL A 88 12.39 -3.24 -6.39
C VAL A 88 13.84 -2.81 -6.21
N GLU A 89 14.52 -2.48 -7.31
CA GLU A 89 15.84 -1.86 -7.27
C GLU A 89 15.65 -0.37 -6.99
N PHE A 90 16.20 0.10 -5.87
CA PHE A 90 16.32 1.52 -5.58
C PHE A 90 17.75 1.92 -5.97
N GLU A 91 17.90 2.77 -6.98
CA GLU A 91 19.16 3.42 -7.36
C GLU A 91 19.63 4.41 -6.28
#